data_AF-A0A1V4WR85-F1
#
_entry.id   AF-A0A1V4WR85-F1
#
_cell.length_a   1.000
_cell.length_b   1.000
_cell.length_c   1.000
_cell.angle_alpha   90.00
_cell.angle_beta   90.00
_cell.angle_gamma   90.00
#
_symmetry.space_group_name_H-M   'P 1'
#
loop_
_entity.id
_entity.type
_entity.pdbx_description
1 polymer ?
#
loop_
_entity_poly.entity_id
_entity_poly.type
_entity_poly.pdbx_seq_one_letter_code
_entity_poly.pdbx_strand_id
1 'polypeptide(L)' 'MNPLTAEWIEKAENDFATAVREMRVRKRPNYDAVCFHSQQCVEKYLKAILQENGIAFGKTHNLVILYSFFRGSL' A
#
# COMPACT_ATOMS: atom_id res chain seq x y z
N MET A 1 -3.92 9.44 15.44
CA MET A 1 -3.67 9.13 14.03
C MET A 1 -3.93 10.38 13.22
N ASN A 2 -2.97 10.79 12.40
CA ASN A 2 -3.12 11.89 11.46
C ASN A 2 -4.24 11.56 10.44
N PRO A 3 -5.17 12.48 10.12
CA PRO A 3 -6.20 12.24 9.11
C PRO A 3 -5.66 11.74 7.76
N LEU A 4 -4.51 12.27 7.33
CA LEU A 4 -3.84 11.83 6.09
C LEU A 4 -3.29 10.40 6.19
N THR A 5 -2.90 9.96 7.38
CA THR A 5 -2.53 8.55 7.63
C THR A 5 -3.75 7.66 7.44
N ALA A 6 -4.91 8.05 7.99
CA ALA A 6 -6.14 7.29 7.87
C ALA A 6 -6.57 7.16 6.39
N GLU A 7 -6.44 8.21 5.58
CA GLU A 7 -6.69 8.14 4.14
C GLU A 7 -5.79 7.13 3.41
N TRP A 8 -4.51 7.04 3.79
CA TRP A 8 -3.61 6.04 3.21
C TRP A 8 -4.00 4.61 3.60
N ILE A 9 -4.37 4.42 4.87
CA ILE A 9 -4.87 3.13 5.36
C ILE A 9 -6.14 2.74 4.61
N GLU A 10 -7.12 3.62 4.49
CA GLU A 10 -8.36 3.33 3.77
C GLU A 10 -8.08 2.90 2.31
N LYS A 11 -7.17 3.59 1.63
CA LYS A 11 -6.78 3.20 0.27
C LYS A 11 -6.08 1.84 0.23
N ALA A 12 -5.25 1.51 1.24
CA ALA A 12 -4.59 0.19 1.34
C ALA A 12 -5.61 -0.93 1.56
N GLU A 13 -6.58 -0.72 2.45
CA GLU A 13 -7.67 -1.67 2.72
C GLU A 13 -8.53 -1.92 1.47
N ASN A 14 -8.81 -0.88 0.68
CA ASN A 14 -9.55 -1.00 -0.58
C ASN A 14 -8.80 -1.86 -1.62
N ASP A 15 -7.48 -1.72 -1.71
CA ASP A 15 -6.66 -2.60 -2.55
C ASP A 15 -6.67 -4.04 -2.04
N PHE A 16 -6.51 -4.25 -0.73
CA PHE A 16 -6.57 -5.58 -0.14
C PHE A 16 -7.91 -6.27 -0.40
N ALA A 17 -9.03 -5.57 -0.18
CA ALA A 17 -10.37 -6.07 -0.45
C ALA A 17 -10.54 -6.47 -1.92
N THR A 18 -9.98 -5.68 -2.85
CA THR A 18 -10.00 -5.99 -4.29
C THR A 18 -9.18 -7.24 -4.62
N ALA A 19 -7.96 -7.35 -4.10
CA ALA A 19 -7.11 -8.53 -4.27
C ALA A 19 -7.79 -9.81 -3.74
N VAL A 20 -8.38 -9.74 -2.54
CA VAL A 20 -9.10 -10.86 -1.93
C VAL A 20 -10.33 -11.26 -2.74
N ARG A 21 -11.09 -10.28 -3.24
CA ARG A 21 -12.26 -10.53 -4.08
C ARG A 21 -11.88 -11.23 -5.38
N GLU A 22 -10.83 -10.75 -6.05
CA GLU A 22 -10.37 -11.34 -7.32
C GLU A 22 -9.77 -12.73 -7.11
N MET A 23 -9.01 -12.94 -6.03
CA MET A 23 -8.44 -14.26 -5.69
C MET A 23 -9.52 -15.33 -5.43
N ARG A 24 -10.74 -14.93 -5.06
CA ARG A 24 -11.88 -15.84 -4.84
C ARG A 24 -12.62 -16.21 -6.14
N VAL A 25 -12.30 -15.57 -7.28
CA VAL A 25 -12.93 -15.86 -8.56
C VAL A 25 -12.53 -17.27 -9.02
N ARG A 26 -13.53 -18.16 -9.18
CA ARG A 26 -13.29 -19.55 -9.60
C ARG A 26 -13.15 -19.73 -11.11
N LYS A 27 -13.72 -18.82 -11.91
CA LYS A 27 -13.75 -18.92 -13.37
C LYS A 27 -12.99 -17.75 -13.96
N ARG A 28 -11.84 -18.04 -14.58
CA ARG A 28 -10.94 -17.04 -15.19
C ARG A 28 -10.49 -15.95 -14.19
N PRO A 29 -9.87 -16.31 -13.06
CA PRO A 29 -9.28 -15.31 -12.17
C PRO A 29 -8.20 -14.50 -12.89
N ASN A 30 -8.14 -13.21 -12.58
CA ASN A 30 -7.08 -12.32 -13.03
C ASN A 30 -6.01 -12.20 -11.93
N TYR A 31 -5.03 -13.11 -11.97
CA TYR A 31 -3.94 -13.11 -10.99
C TYR A 31 -3.02 -11.88 -11.11
N ASP A 32 -2.89 -11.29 -12.29
CA ASP A 32 -2.13 -10.05 -12.46
C ASP A 32 -2.77 -8.91 -11.65
N ALA A 33 -4.11 -8.83 -11.64
CA ALA A 33 -4.83 -7.89 -10.80
C ALA A 33 -4.66 -8.19 -9.30
N VAL A 34 -4.68 -9.46 -8.88
CA VAL A 34 -4.41 -9.85 -7.48
C VAL A 34 -3.02 -9.37 -7.05
N CYS A 35 -1.99 -9.62 -7.85
CA CYS A 35 -0.63 -9.22 -7.55
C CYS A 35 -0.48 -7.69 -7.53
N PHE A 36 -1.07 -6.99 -8.51
CA PHE A 36 -1.06 -5.54 -8.58
C PHE A 36 -1.68 -4.90 -7.34
N HIS A 37 -2.89 -5.31 -6.96
CA HIS A 37 -3.56 -4.77 -5.78
C HIS A 37 -2.85 -5.16 -4.48
N SER A 38 -2.25 -6.34 -4.41
CA SER A 38 -1.45 -6.75 -3.25
C SER A 38 -0.21 -5.86 -3.08
N GLN A 39 0.52 -5.55 -4.14
CA GLN A 39 1.65 -4.61 -4.09
C GLN A 39 1.21 -3.20 -3.69
N GLN A 40 0.10 -2.73 -4.28
CA GLN A 40 -0.47 -1.40 -4.01
C GLN A 40 -0.95 -1.26 -2.55
N CYS A 41 -1.50 -2.33 -1.96
CA CYS A 41 -1.86 -2.39 -0.55
C CYS A 41 -0.62 -2.15 0.34
N VAL A 42 0.45 -2.93 0.13
CA VAL A 42 1.70 -2.78 0.89
C VAL A 42 2.28 -1.37 0.73
N GLU A 43 2.31 -0.85 -0.50
CA GLU A 43 2.80 0.50 -0.79
C GLU A 43 2.08 1.57 0.03
N LYS A 44 0.75 1.50 0.09
CA LYS A 44 -0.08 2.49 0.78
C LYS A 44 0.04 2.39 2.29
N TYR A 45 0.20 1.19 2.85
CA TYR A 45 0.55 1.08 4.26
C TYR A 45 1.92 1.66 4.57
N LEU A 46 2.94 1.43 3.73
CA LEU A 46 4.24 2.08 3.94
C LEU A 46 4.10 3.61 3.92
N LYS A 47 3.32 4.15 2.98
CA LYS A 47 3.01 5.60 2.92
C LYS A 47 2.25 6.08 4.15
N ALA A 48 1.32 5.29 4.70
CA ALA A 48 0.63 5.61 5.95
C ALA A 48 1.62 5.71 7.12
N ILE A 49 2.55 4.77 7.25
CA ILE A 49 3.56 4.81 8.32
C ILE A 49 4.48 6.02 8.14
N LEU A 50 4.96 6.31 6.93
CA LEU A 50 5.78 7.50 6.66
C LEU A 50 5.01 8.79 6.99
N GLN A 51 3.73 8.87 6.62
CA GLN A 51 2.86 10.01 6.90
C GLN A 51 2.65 10.21 8.41
N GLU A 52 2.44 9.14 9.17
CA GLU A 52 2.25 9.22 10.63
C GLU A 52 3.53 9.68 11.33
N ASN A 53 4.70 9.31 10.80
CA ASN A 53 6.00 9.72 11.33
C ASN A 53 6.48 11.09 10.78
N GLY A 54 5.67 11.77 9.96
CA GLY A 54 6.05 13.05 9.37
C GLY A 54 7.22 12.97 8.38
N ILE A 55 7.51 11.79 7.83
CA ILE A 55 8.58 11.57 6.86
C ILE A 55 8.04 11.87 5.46
N ALA A 56 8.62 12.89 4.81
CA ALA A 56 8.24 13.24 3.45
C ALA A 56 8.67 12.16 2.45
N PHE A 57 7.81 11.87 1.47
CA PHE A 57 8.10 10.94 0.38
C PHE A 57 7.56 11.50 -0.95
N GLY A 58 8.27 11.24 -2.04
CA GLY A 58 7.85 11.63 -3.40
C GLY A 58 6.81 10.69 -4.00
N LYS A 59 6.31 11.04 -5.20
CA LYS A 59 5.44 10.16 -5.99
C LYS A 59 6.26 8.97 -6.50
N THR A 60 6.18 7.85 -5.78
CA THR A 60 6.83 6.58 -6.14
C THR A 60 5.91 5.41 -5.84
N HIS A 61 6.08 4.34 -6.63
CA HIS A 61 5.46 3.03 -6.42
C HIS A 61 6.48 1.96 -6.01
N ASN A 62 7.73 2.35 -5.78
CA ASN A 62 8.79 1.41 -5.44
C ASN A 62 8.81 1.15 -3.93
N LEU A 63 8.44 -0.07 -3.55
CA LEU A 63 8.41 -0.51 -2.15
C LEU A 63 9.78 -0.42 -1.46
N VAL A 64 10.87 -0.73 -2.19
CA VAL A 64 12.24 -0.68 -1.64
C VAL A 64 12.63 0.76 -1.33
N ILE A 65 12.28 1.70 -2.22
CA ILE A 65 12.51 3.13 -1.97
C ILE A 65 11.70 3.61 -0.76
N LEU A 66 10.41 3.28 -0.70
CA LEU A 66 9.56 3.66 0.44
C LEU A 66 10.09 3.06 1.75
N TYR A 67 10.51 1.79 1.73
CA TYR A 67 11.09 1.13 2.89
C TYR A 67 12.43 1.75 3.32
N SER A 68 13.23 2.23 2.36
CA SER A 68 14.52 2.85 2.67
C SER A 68 14.40 4.12 3.52
N PHE A 69 13.28 4.86 3.41
CA PHE A 69 13.04 6.06 4.21
C PHE A 69 12.96 5.78 5.72
N PHE A 70 12.58 4.56 6.14
CA PHE A 70 12.58 4.20 7.57
C PHE A 70 13.98 4.09 8.17
N ARG A 71 15.02 3.86 7.35
CA ARG A 71 16.39 3.64 7.83
C ARG A 71 17.21 4.92 8.00
N GLY A 72 16.69 6.07 7.58
CA GLY A 72 17.34 7.37 7.70
C GLY A 72 16.93 8.20 8.92
N SER A 73 16.21 7.60 9.88
CA SER A 73 15.62 8.29 11.04
C SER A 73 16.26 7.92 12.39
N LEU A 74 17.53 7.48 12.38
CA LEU A 74 18.38 7.31 13.57
C LEU A 74 19.58 8.24 13.50
#